data_AF-A0A6M3ZBH4-F1
#
_entry.id   AF-A0A6M3ZBH4-F1
#
_cell.length_a   1.000
_cell.length_b   1.000
_cell.length_c   1.000
_cell.angle_alpha   90.00
_cell.angle_beta   90.00
_cell.angle_gamma   90.00
#
_symmetry.space_group_name_H-M   'P 1'
#
loop_
_entity.id
_entity.type
_entity.pdbx_description
1 polymer ?
#
loop_
_entity_poly.entity_id
_entity_poly.type
_entity_poly.pdbx_seq_one_letter_code
_entity_poly.pdbx_strand_id
1 'polypeptide(L)'
;MFSPTSKITTAQATIIIINYMLAAGVLTLPRTVTEQTQSPDGWISVLLGGVLAVIAGMIIAKLSQQYPKETFYEYSRHIVGKWLGHLISIVFITYFLALGAFEVRVMSEIVDFFLLEGTPSWAIIMTVLWIGLYSITQGLDPIARLFEMIFPITVIIFLTIALMSLGIFEINNLRPVLGDGIMPVLRGVKTTNLSFTCSEIMFILVAFMKKPKNAVKAVVIGTGVVTSFYMITMIMVIGALSVEGVVTRTWPGLDLMRSFEIPGLIFERFESFLLVIWIMQLFATFIITFYAASLGVSQVFKKKPLSCMFGLLPVIYILSCMPKNENDVFILGDTVSHIALYIFGALPILLLVISKWRKRGEK
;
A
#
# COMPACT_ATOMS: atom_id res chain seq x y z
N MET A 1 13.86 -7.19 22.23
CA MET A 1 14.06 -7.18 20.77
C MET A 1 12.88 -6.56 20.01
N PHE A 2 11.63 -6.66 20.51
CA PHE A 2 10.66 -5.56 20.36
C PHE A 2 10.68 -4.75 21.65
N SER A 3 11.57 -3.77 21.76
CA SER A 3 11.58 -2.90 22.93
C SER A 3 10.65 -1.71 22.66
N PRO A 4 9.76 -1.31 23.59
CA PRO A 4 9.01 -0.06 23.55
C PRO A 4 9.89 1.22 23.49
N THR A 5 11.21 1.08 23.47
CA THR A 5 12.17 2.17 23.31
C THR A 5 12.34 2.61 21.85
N SER A 6 12.05 1.76 20.86
CA SER A 6 11.96 2.20 19.47
C SER A 6 10.71 3.06 19.34
N LYS A 7 10.93 4.35 19.10
CA LYS A 7 9.84 5.32 18.94
C LYS A 7 10.03 6.07 17.65
N ILE A 8 9.13 5.83 16.70
CA ILE A 8 9.12 6.55 15.43
C ILE A 8 8.55 7.95 15.60
N THR A 9 9.10 8.92 14.87
CA THR A 9 8.56 10.28 14.82
C THR A 9 7.24 10.32 14.05
N THR A 10 6.48 11.41 14.17
CA THR A 10 5.27 11.60 13.32
C THR A 10 5.64 11.62 11.84
N ALA A 11 6.77 12.21 11.46
CA ALA A 11 7.24 12.25 10.08
C ALA A 11 7.57 10.83 9.57
N GLN A 12 8.26 10.01 10.38
CA GLN A 12 8.53 8.61 10.06
C GLN A 12 7.25 7.80 9.88
N ALA A 13 6.25 7.98 10.75
CA ALA A 13 4.95 7.34 10.57
C ALA A 13 4.26 7.77 9.26
N THR A 14 4.31 9.05 8.91
CA THR A 14 3.81 9.57 7.64
C THR A 14 4.54 8.95 6.45
N ILE A 15 5.87 8.86 6.49
CA ILE A 15 6.69 8.28 5.44
C ILE A 15 6.44 6.77 5.29
N ILE A 16 6.17 6.06 6.39
CA ILE A 16 5.71 4.67 6.36
C ILE A 16 4.37 4.55 5.64
N ILE A 17 3.39 5.40 5.97
CA ILE A 17 2.11 5.39 5.26
C ILE A 17 2.30 5.65 3.77
N ILE A 18 3.15 6.61 3.39
CA ILE A 18 3.39 6.95 1.98
C ILE A 18 3.99 5.76 1.22
N ASN A 19 5.08 5.17 1.71
CA ASN A 19 5.74 4.07 1.00
C ASN A 19 4.92 2.78 1.03
N TYR A 20 4.18 2.55 2.12
CA TYR A 20 3.26 1.41 2.18
C TYR A 20 2.14 1.55 1.14
N MET A 21 1.60 2.77 0.96
CA MET A 21 0.45 2.99 0.09
C MET A 21 0.83 3.12 -1.39
N LEU A 22 1.98 3.73 -1.74
CA LEU A 22 2.33 4.01 -3.15
C LEU A 22 2.35 2.74 -4.03
N ALA A 23 3.03 1.68 -3.56
CA ALA A 23 3.06 0.29 -4.05
C ALA A 23 2.57 0.05 -5.50
N ALA A 24 1.66 -0.91 -5.71
CA ALA A 24 1.09 -1.26 -7.02
C ALA A 24 0.17 -0.17 -7.61
N GLY A 25 -0.30 0.78 -6.79
CA GLY A 25 -1.31 1.75 -7.20
C GLY A 25 -0.84 2.71 -8.29
N VAL A 26 0.42 3.15 -8.29
CA VAL A 26 0.90 4.13 -9.30
C VAL A 26 0.74 3.60 -10.73
N LEU A 27 0.96 2.30 -10.95
CA LEU A 27 0.98 1.73 -12.30
C LEU A 27 -0.33 1.10 -12.75
N THR A 28 -1.09 0.53 -11.81
CA THR A 28 -2.36 -0.15 -12.11
C THR A 28 -3.54 0.80 -12.17
N LEU A 29 -3.54 1.83 -11.31
CA LEU A 29 -4.70 2.68 -11.07
C LEU A 29 -5.19 3.43 -12.31
N PRO A 30 -4.30 3.92 -13.21
CA PRO A 30 -4.76 4.51 -14.47
C PRO A 30 -5.60 3.59 -15.32
N ARG A 31 -5.21 2.33 -15.45
CA ARG A 31 -5.99 1.35 -16.20
C ARG A 31 -7.31 1.04 -15.50
N THR A 32 -7.26 0.62 -14.24
CA THR A 32 -8.42 0.08 -13.52
C THR A 32 -9.51 1.13 -13.27
N VAL A 33 -9.14 2.39 -13.02
CA VAL A 33 -10.12 3.48 -12.88
C VAL A 33 -10.68 3.89 -14.24
N THR A 34 -9.85 4.01 -15.27
CA THR A 34 -10.31 4.42 -16.61
C THR A 34 -11.20 3.35 -17.24
N GLU A 35 -10.89 2.07 -17.06
CA GLU A 35 -11.71 0.96 -17.54
C GLU A 35 -13.12 0.95 -16.90
N GLN A 36 -13.22 1.29 -15.61
CA GLN A 36 -14.49 1.34 -14.90
C GLN A 36 -15.30 2.60 -15.18
N THR A 37 -14.61 3.73 -15.42
CA THR A 37 -15.25 5.04 -15.65
C THR A 37 -15.57 5.26 -17.13
N GLN A 38 -14.77 4.70 -18.05
CA GLN A 38 -14.81 4.99 -19.49
C GLN A 38 -14.80 6.49 -19.79
N SER A 39 -14.14 7.28 -18.93
CA SER A 39 -14.20 8.74 -18.94
C SER A 39 -12.84 9.32 -18.52
N PRO A 40 -12.46 10.52 -19.02
CA PRO A 40 -11.24 11.20 -18.60
C PRO A 40 -11.29 11.68 -17.13
N ASP A 41 -12.46 11.68 -16.49
CA ASP A 41 -12.69 12.18 -15.14
C ASP A 41 -12.26 11.19 -14.03
N GLY A 42 -11.54 10.11 -14.40
CA GLY A 42 -11.03 9.11 -13.46
C GLY A 42 -10.21 9.72 -12.31
N TRP A 43 -9.49 10.83 -12.54
CA TRP A 43 -8.73 11.54 -11.50
C TRP A 43 -9.62 12.07 -10.34
N ILE A 44 -10.89 12.41 -10.61
CA ILE A 44 -11.87 12.79 -9.58
C ILE A 44 -12.23 11.57 -8.72
N SER A 45 -12.34 10.39 -9.35
CA SER A 45 -12.59 9.13 -8.63
C SER A 45 -11.47 8.83 -7.64
N VAL A 46 -10.21 9.09 -8.03
CA VAL A 46 -9.03 8.97 -7.17
C VAL A 46 -9.09 9.92 -5.99
N LEU A 47 -9.44 11.18 -6.23
CA LEU A 47 -9.58 12.18 -5.17
C LEU A 47 -10.64 11.75 -4.14
N LEU A 48 -11.80 11.29 -4.60
CA LEU A 48 -12.86 10.77 -3.73
C LEU A 48 -12.40 9.52 -2.97
N GLY A 49 -11.71 8.60 -3.63
CA GLY A 49 -11.08 7.43 -2.99
C GLY A 49 -10.11 7.82 -1.88
N GLY A 50 -9.25 8.80 -2.13
CA GLY A 50 -8.31 9.35 -1.16
C GLY A 50 -9.01 9.98 0.05
N VAL A 51 -10.12 10.70 -0.16
CA VAL A 51 -10.94 11.24 0.94
C VAL A 51 -11.53 10.12 1.80
N LEU A 52 -12.08 9.07 1.19
CA LEU A 52 -12.60 7.91 1.91
C LEU A 52 -11.51 7.19 2.70
N ALA A 53 -10.32 7.06 2.12
CA ALA A 53 -9.16 6.46 2.76
C ALA A 53 -8.67 7.27 3.97
N VAL A 54 -8.66 8.60 3.86
CA VAL A 54 -8.38 9.51 5.00
C VAL A 54 -9.41 9.30 6.10
N ILE A 55 -10.70 9.20 5.77
CA ILE A 55 -11.76 8.95 6.77
C ILE A 55 -11.54 7.61 7.48
N ALA A 56 -11.32 6.52 6.73
CA ALA A 56 -11.06 5.20 7.30
C ALA A 56 -9.81 5.21 8.19
N GLY A 57 -8.70 5.78 7.71
CA GLY A 57 -7.46 5.88 8.47
C GLY A 57 -7.59 6.76 9.72
N MET A 58 -8.40 7.82 9.70
CA MET A 58 -8.69 8.63 10.88
C MET A 58 -9.46 7.84 11.94
N ILE A 59 -10.42 7.00 11.54
CA ILE A 59 -11.17 6.12 12.44
C ILE A 59 -10.21 5.14 13.11
N ILE A 60 -9.35 4.48 12.33
CA ILE A 60 -8.32 3.55 12.84
C ILE A 60 -7.36 4.27 13.79
N ALA A 61 -6.82 5.42 13.39
CA ALA A 61 -5.91 6.20 14.21
C ALA A 61 -6.55 6.63 15.54
N LYS A 62 -7.81 7.10 15.52
CA LYS A 62 -8.54 7.47 16.74
C LYS A 62 -8.84 6.28 17.63
N LEU A 63 -9.09 5.09 17.07
CA LEU A 63 -9.25 3.87 17.86
C LEU A 63 -7.94 3.51 18.57
N SER A 64 -6.83 3.42 17.83
CA SER A 64 -5.52 3.10 18.41
C SER A 64 -5.03 4.16 19.41
N GLN A 65 -5.40 5.44 19.24
CA GLN A 65 -5.09 6.50 20.21
C GLN A 65 -5.71 6.29 21.60
N GLN A 66 -6.78 5.50 21.70
CA GLN A 66 -7.41 5.18 23.00
C GLN A 66 -6.61 4.16 23.82
N TYR A 67 -5.67 3.46 23.18
CA TYR A 67 -4.85 2.40 23.76
C TYR A 67 -3.36 2.69 23.48
N PRO A 68 -2.81 3.79 24.04
CA PRO A 68 -1.44 4.18 23.76
C PRO A 68 -0.45 3.12 24.25
N LYS A 69 0.59 2.85 23.44
CA LYS A 69 1.63 1.81 23.67
C LYS A 69 1.17 0.37 23.49
N GLU A 70 -0.11 0.14 23.20
CA GLU A 70 -0.63 -1.18 22.86
C GLU A 70 -0.91 -1.24 21.37
N THR A 71 -0.49 -2.34 20.76
CA THR A 71 -0.86 -2.68 19.38
C THR A 71 -2.26 -3.26 19.33
N PHE A 72 -2.86 -3.31 18.15
CA PHE A 72 -4.16 -3.95 17.95
C PHE A 72 -4.21 -5.41 18.46
N TYR A 73 -3.13 -6.16 18.31
CA TYR A 73 -3.04 -7.55 18.76
C TYR A 73 -3.15 -7.70 20.29
N GLU A 74 -2.88 -6.61 21.02
CA GLU A 74 -3.00 -6.51 22.48
C GLU A 74 -4.37 -5.92 22.85
N TYR A 75 -4.69 -4.71 22.36
CA TYR A 75 -5.88 -4.00 22.82
C TYR A 75 -7.20 -4.58 22.31
N SER A 76 -7.21 -5.32 21.20
CA SER A 76 -8.41 -5.99 20.72
C SER A 76 -9.03 -6.91 21.78
N ARG A 77 -8.19 -7.55 22.61
CA ARG A 77 -8.63 -8.41 23.71
C ARG A 77 -9.26 -7.63 24.87
N HIS A 78 -8.84 -6.38 25.06
CA HIS A 78 -9.45 -5.48 26.05
C HIS A 78 -10.82 -4.99 25.59
N ILE A 79 -11.07 -4.90 24.27
CA ILE A 79 -12.36 -4.46 23.74
C ILE A 79 -13.36 -5.61 23.74
N VAL A 80 -13.07 -6.71 23.02
CA VAL A 80 -14.03 -7.79 22.74
C VAL A 80 -13.79 -9.08 23.55
N GLY A 81 -12.84 -9.05 24.48
CA GLY A 81 -12.46 -10.22 25.29
C GLY A 81 -11.42 -11.12 24.63
N LYS A 82 -10.91 -12.08 25.39
CA LYS A 82 -9.75 -12.91 25.02
C LYS A 82 -9.98 -13.74 23.76
N TRP A 83 -11.13 -14.41 23.65
CA TRP A 83 -11.43 -15.35 22.55
C TRP A 83 -11.64 -14.62 21.23
N LEU A 84 -12.58 -13.66 21.19
CA LEU A 84 -12.85 -12.87 19.99
C LEU A 84 -11.65 -12.02 19.58
N GLY A 85 -10.93 -11.41 20.54
CA GLY A 85 -9.73 -10.64 20.24
C GLY A 85 -8.63 -11.50 19.61
N HIS A 86 -8.50 -12.76 20.04
CA HIS A 86 -7.55 -13.71 19.44
C HIS A 86 -7.94 -14.08 18.01
N LEU A 87 -9.23 -14.38 17.76
CA LEU A 87 -9.73 -14.69 16.41
C LEU A 87 -9.49 -13.53 15.44
N ILE A 88 -9.85 -12.31 15.84
CA ILE A 88 -9.68 -11.11 15.03
C ILE A 88 -8.19 -10.84 14.75
N SER A 89 -7.33 -11.07 15.75
CA SER A 89 -5.88 -10.94 15.59
C SER A 89 -5.32 -11.94 14.58
N ILE A 90 -5.81 -13.19 14.56
CA ILE A 90 -5.42 -14.19 13.56
C ILE A 90 -5.84 -13.73 12.16
N VAL A 91 -7.05 -13.20 12.01
CA VAL A 91 -7.53 -12.67 10.72
C VAL A 91 -6.62 -11.54 10.21
N PHE A 92 -6.18 -10.63 11.08
CA PHE A 92 -5.24 -9.56 10.72
C PHE A 92 -3.87 -10.12 10.30
N ILE A 93 -3.35 -11.12 11.03
CA ILE A 93 -2.09 -11.77 10.67
C ILE A 93 -2.19 -12.42 9.29
N THR A 94 -3.27 -13.16 9.03
CA THR A 94 -3.51 -13.81 7.74
C THR A 94 -3.63 -12.79 6.61
N TYR A 95 -4.31 -11.67 6.85
CA TYR A 95 -4.38 -10.56 5.89
C TYR A 95 -2.99 -10.01 5.55
N PHE A 96 -2.17 -9.67 6.55
CA PHE A 96 -0.84 -9.14 6.30
C PHE A 96 0.08 -10.16 5.61
N LEU A 97 -0.09 -11.46 5.88
CA LEU A 97 0.63 -12.52 5.16
C LEU A 97 0.20 -12.62 3.71
N ALA A 98 -1.10 -12.57 3.43
CA ALA A 98 -1.64 -12.63 2.08
C ALA A 98 -1.20 -11.40 1.25
N LEU A 99 -1.26 -10.21 1.83
CA LEU A 99 -0.79 -8.98 1.18
C LEU A 99 0.72 -9.03 0.94
N GLY A 100 1.52 -9.41 1.95
CA GLY A 100 2.97 -9.56 1.77
C GLY A 100 3.34 -10.59 0.69
N ALA A 101 2.61 -11.71 0.61
CA ALA A 101 2.82 -12.71 -0.43
C ALA A 101 2.42 -12.22 -1.83
N PHE A 102 1.33 -11.47 -1.93
CA PHE A 102 0.90 -10.82 -3.17
C PHE A 102 1.98 -9.86 -3.69
N GLU A 103 2.50 -8.98 -2.83
CA GLU A 103 3.55 -8.02 -3.20
C GLU A 103 4.84 -8.71 -3.68
N VAL A 104 5.26 -9.77 -2.98
CA VAL A 104 6.44 -10.56 -3.39
C VAL A 104 6.22 -11.24 -4.74
N ARG A 105 5.01 -11.75 -4.99
CA ARG A 105 4.66 -12.38 -6.27
C ARG A 105 4.64 -11.35 -7.41
N VAL A 106 3.97 -10.22 -7.22
CA VAL A 106 3.93 -9.12 -8.20
C VAL A 106 5.35 -8.64 -8.52
N MET A 107 6.18 -8.45 -7.49
CA MET A 107 7.57 -8.05 -7.69
C MET A 107 8.39 -9.10 -8.45
N SER A 108 8.14 -10.39 -8.22
CA SER A 108 8.78 -11.46 -8.99
C SER A 108 8.41 -11.42 -10.47
N GLU A 109 7.16 -11.15 -10.81
CA GLU A 109 6.70 -11.06 -12.20
C GLU A 109 7.31 -9.85 -12.92
N ILE A 110 7.41 -8.72 -12.22
CA ILE A 110 8.00 -7.50 -12.77
C ILE A 110 9.50 -7.68 -13.02
N VAL A 111 10.21 -8.27 -12.06
CA VAL A 111 11.66 -8.51 -12.19
C VAL A 111 11.94 -9.49 -13.33
N ASP A 112 11.18 -10.58 -13.44
CA ASP A 112 11.32 -11.53 -14.55
C ASP A 112 11.00 -10.85 -15.89
N PHE A 113 9.86 -10.16 -16.01
CA PHE A 113 9.42 -9.59 -17.27
C PHE A 113 10.28 -8.41 -17.77
N PHE A 114 10.77 -7.55 -16.87
CA PHE A 114 11.44 -6.30 -17.29
C PHE A 114 12.96 -6.28 -17.08
N LEU A 115 13.50 -7.09 -16.18
CA LEU A 115 14.92 -6.98 -15.79
C LEU A 115 15.74 -8.26 -16.05
N LEU A 116 15.17 -9.42 -15.73
CA LEU A 116 15.89 -10.69 -15.63
C LEU A 116 15.12 -11.82 -16.32
N GLU A 117 14.73 -11.60 -17.57
CA GLU A 117 13.94 -12.55 -18.37
C GLU A 117 14.56 -13.95 -18.35
N GLY A 118 13.74 -14.95 -18.02
CA GLY A 118 14.15 -16.35 -17.94
C GLY A 118 14.75 -16.74 -16.59
N THR A 119 14.76 -15.84 -15.60
CA THR A 119 15.15 -16.18 -14.23
C THR A 119 14.00 -16.90 -13.53
N PRO A 120 14.23 -18.08 -12.95
CA PRO A 120 13.17 -18.79 -12.24
C PRO A 120 12.58 -17.96 -11.09
N SER A 121 11.25 -17.85 -11.04
CA SER A 121 10.52 -17.05 -10.04
C SER A 121 10.90 -17.39 -8.59
N TRP A 122 11.17 -18.68 -8.31
CA TRP A 122 11.61 -19.11 -6.98
C TRP A 122 12.90 -18.42 -6.51
N ALA A 123 13.84 -18.13 -7.41
CA ALA A 123 15.11 -17.49 -7.08
C ALA A 123 14.92 -16.01 -6.73
N ILE A 124 14.04 -15.32 -7.47
CA ILE A 124 13.67 -13.93 -7.20
C ILE A 124 12.95 -13.87 -5.85
N ILE A 125 11.88 -14.66 -5.67
CA ILE A 125 11.10 -14.70 -4.44
C ILE A 125 11.98 -15.00 -3.22
N MET A 126 12.85 -16.01 -3.28
CA MET A 126 13.74 -16.34 -2.17
C MET A 126 14.66 -15.16 -1.79
N THR A 127 15.25 -14.51 -2.78
CA THR A 127 16.14 -13.35 -2.56
C THR A 127 15.39 -12.24 -1.82
N VAL A 128 14.19 -11.92 -2.27
CA VAL A 128 13.32 -10.89 -1.68
C VAL A 128 12.97 -11.24 -0.24
N LEU A 129 12.58 -12.49 0.01
CA LEU A 129 12.23 -12.97 1.34
C LEU A 129 13.40 -12.87 2.33
N TRP A 130 14.61 -13.24 1.91
CA TRP A 130 15.81 -13.14 2.77
C TRP A 130 16.18 -11.69 3.08
N ILE A 131 16.13 -10.80 2.08
CA ILE A 131 16.39 -9.37 2.29
C ILE A 131 15.33 -8.78 3.22
N GLY A 132 14.05 -9.12 3.02
CA GLY A 132 12.97 -8.67 3.89
C GLY A 132 13.09 -9.17 5.33
N LEU A 133 13.47 -10.45 5.52
CA LEU A 133 13.76 -10.99 6.85
C LEU A 133 14.84 -10.15 7.54
N TYR A 134 15.96 -9.90 6.84
CA TYR A 134 17.04 -9.07 7.35
C TYR A 134 16.53 -7.67 7.75
N SER A 135 15.75 -7.03 6.88
CA SER A 135 15.20 -5.68 7.10
C SER A 135 14.32 -5.56 8.34
N ILE A 136 13.54 -6.59 8.68
CA ILE A 136 12.60 -6.53 9.83
C ILE A 136 13.22 -6.98 11.17
N THR A 137 14.40 -7.61 11.16
CA THR A 137 15.01 -8.18 12.39
C THR A 137 15.24 -7.18 13.51
N GLN A 138 15.52 -5.92 13.16
CA GLN A 138 15.86 -4.85 14.10
C GLN A 138 14.66 -3.96 14.49
N GLY A 139 13.44 -4.29 14.03
CA GLY A 139 12.21 -3.57 14.38
C GLY A 139 11.87 -2.41 13.42
N LEU A 140 11.04 -1.47 13.89
CA LEU A 140 10.50 -0.38 13.06
C LEU A 140 11.49 0.76 12.77
N ASP A 141 12.45 1.05 13.65
CA ASP A 141 13.39 2.16 13.43
C ASP A 141 14.20 2.03 12.12
N PRO A 142 14.81 0.88 11.79
CA PRO A 142 15.47 0.70 10.49
C PRO A 142 14.51 0.74 9.30
N ILE A 143 13.30 0.19 9.43
CA ILE A 143 12.27 0.26 8.37
C ILE A 143 11.93 1.72 8.07
N ALA A 144 11.70 2.53 9.10
CA ALA A 144 11.44 3.95 8.97
C ALA A 144 12.59 4.69 8.27
N ARG A 145 13.85 4.40 8.64
CA ARG A 145 15.04 5.00 8.00
C ARG A 145 15.19 4.59 6.53
N LEU A 146 14.90 3.34 6.21
CA LEU A 146 14.90 2.87 4.82
C LEU A 146 13.87 3.66 4.00
N PHE A 147 12.67 3.87 4.54
CA PHE A 147 11.63 4.63 3.84
C PHE A 147 11.93 6.13 3.76
N GLU A 148 12.62 6.71 4.75
CA GLU A 148 13.16 8.07 4.68
C GLU A 148 14.18 8.23 3.54
N MET A 149 14.87 7.16 3.14
CA MET A 149 15.77 7.15 1.99
C MET A 149 15.03 6.92 0.67
N ILE A 150 14.06 5.99 0.64
CA ILE A 150 13.29 5.66 -0.58
C ILE A 150 12.40 6.83 -1.02
N PHE A 151 11.79 7.55 -0.07
CA PHE A 151 10.79 8.57 -0.39
C PHE A 151 11.34 9.75 -1.22
N PRO A 152 12.46 10.40 -0.86
CA PRO A 152 13.03 11.47 -1.68
C PRO A 152 13.41 11.02 -3.09
N ILE A 153 13.97 9.82 -3.23
CA ILE A 153 14.31 9.23 -4.55
C ILE A 153 13.04 9.07 -5.38
N THR A 154 11.98 8.54 -4.76
CA THR A 154 10.65 8.38 -5.38
C THR A 154 10.09 9.72 -5.86
N VAL A 155 10.15 10.77 -5.02
CA VAL A 155 9.67 12.12 -5.37
C VAL A 155 10.46 12.70 -6.53
N ILE A 156 11.80 12.63 -6.50
CA ILE A 156 12.66 13.21 -7.54
C ILE A 156 12.34 12.59 -8.89
N ILE A 157 12.36 11.26 -8.98
CA ILE A 157 12.14 10.59 -10.25
C ILE A 157 10.69 10.76 -10.71
N PHE A 158 9.72 10.70 -9.79
CA PHE A 158 8.31 10.97 -10.12
C PHE A 158 8.12 12.35 -10.74
N LEU A 159 8.72 13.39 -10.14
CA LEU A 159 8.64 14.76 -10.67
C LEU A 159 9.35 14.88 -12.03
N THR A 160 10.49 14.21 -12.22
CA THR A 160 11.17 14.17 -13.52
C THR A 160 10.26 13.56 -14.59
N ILE A 161 9.67 12.39 -14.33
CA ILE A 161 8.73 11.73 -15.25
C ILE A 161 7.52 12.64 -15.51
N ALA A 162 7.01 13.29 -14.47
CA ALA A 162 5.87 14.18 -14.59
C ALA A 162 6.15 15.38 -15.50
N LEU A 163 7.33 15.99 -15.36
CA LEU A 163 7.77 17.11 -16.20
C LEU A 163 8.01 16.68 -17.65
N MET A 164 8.61 15.50 -17.86
CA MET A 164 8.79 14.94 -19.20
C MET A 164 7.44 14.68 -19.87
N SER A 165 6.45 14.23 -19.10
CA SER A 165 5.10 13.93 -19.58
C SER A 165 4.37 15.12 -20.19
N LEU A 166 4.76 16.35 -19.82
CA LEU A 166 4.21 17.56 -20.41
C LEU A 166 4.54 17.72 -21.90
N GLY A 167 5.59 17.06 -22.40
CA GLY A 167 6.01 17.16 -23.80
C GLY A 167 5.06 16.50 -24.81
N ILE A 168 4.24 15.55 -24.36
CA ILE A 168 3.24 14.84 -25.20
C ILE A 168 1.82 14.97 -24.63
N PHE A 169 1.63 15.88 -23.67
CA PHE A 169 0.38 16.06 -22.97
C PHE A 169 -0.60 16.86 -23.83
N GLU A 170 -1.75 16.26 -24.14
CA GLU A 170 -2.82 16.91 -24.88
C GLU A 170 -3.99 17.21 -23.95
N ILE A 171 -4.18 18.50 -23.61
CA ILE A 171 -5.24 18.93 -22.67
C ILE A 171 -6.65 18.54 -23.13
N ASN A 172 -6.86 18.38 -24.44
CA ASN A 172 -8.14 17.98 -25.01
C ASN A 172 -8.53 16.54 -24.63
N ASN A 173 -7.56 15.68 -24.30
CA ASN A 173 -7.83 14.33 -23.80
C ASN A 173 -8.50 14.32 -22.42
N LEU A 174 -8.44 15.44 -21.69
CA LEU A 174 -9.10 15.62 -20.38
C LEU A 174 -10.41 16.41 -20.47
N ARG A 175 -10.83 16.78 -21.68
CA ARG A 175 -12.03 17.62 -21.89
C ARG A 175 -13.08 16.87 -22.71
N PRO A 176 -14.37 17.18 -22.51
CA PRO A 176 -14.91 18.03 -21.44
C PRO A 176 -14.83 17.34 -20.06
N VAL A 177 -14.58 18.13 -19.01
CA VAL A 177 -14.60 17.64 -17.62
C VAL A 177 -16.05 17.40 -17.20
N LEU A 178 -16.33 16.22 -16.66
CA LEU A 178 -17.68 15.74 -16.33
C LEU A 178 -18.65 15.72 -17.52
N GLY A 179 -18.13 15.44 -18.72
CA GLY A 179 -18.94 15.31 -19.94
C GLY A 179 -20.06 14.27 -19.83
N ASP A 180 -19.76 13.14 -19.18
CA ASP A 180 -20.69 12.03 -18.94
C ASP A 180 -21.41 12.13 -17.57
N GLY A 181 -21.27 13.27 -16.90
CA GLY A 181 -21.80 13.52 -15.56
C GLY A 181 -21.02 12.83 -14.44
N ILE A 182 -21.59 12.84 -13.24
CA ILE A 182 -20.91 12.36 -12.02
C ILE A 182 -20.99 10.83 -11.82
N MET A 183 -21.90 10.15 -12.50
CA MET A 183 -22.16 8.72 -12.28
C MET A 183 -20.96 7.83 -12.63
N PRO A 184 -20.25 8.03 -13.76
CA PRO A 184 -19.04 7.27 -14.06
C PRO A 184 -17.97 7.45 -12.99
N VAL A 185 -17.75 8.69 -12.53
CA VAL A 185 -16.80 9.00 -11.44
C VAL A 185 -17.12 8.20 -10.17
N LEU A 186 -18.40 8.18 -9.74
CA LEU A 186 -18.79 7.43 -8.54
C LEU A 186 -18.58 5.91 -8.70
N ARG A 187 -18.70 5.36 -9.91
CA ARG A 187 -18.39 3.94 -10.17
C ARG A 187 -16.89 3.68 -10.06
N GLY A 188 -16.06 4.59 -10.58
CA GLY A 188 -14.62 4.52 -10.50
C GLY A 188 -14.06 4.56 -9.08
N VAL A 189 -14.77 5.16 -8.11
CA VAL A 189 -14.30 5.21 -6.71
C VAL A 189 -14.02 3.81 -6.14
N LYS A 190 -14.84 2.80 -6.50
CA LYS A 190 -14.70 1.44 -5.96
C LYS A 190 -13.36 0.79 -6.34
N THR A 191 -12.84 1.07 -7.54
CA THR A 191 -11.59 0.47 -8.02
C THR A 191 -10.36 1.10 -7.35
N THR A 192 -10.50 2.27 -6.72
CA THR A 192 -9.40 2.89 -5.96
C THR A 192 -9.10 2.20 -4.63
N ASN A 193 -9.95 1.25 -4.20
CA ASN A 193 -9.85 0.63 -2.88
C ASN A 193 -8.49 -0.06 -2.66
N LEU A 194 -8.03 -0.91 -3.57
CA LEU A 194 -6.75 -1.62 -3.42
C LEU A 194 -5.59 -0.65 -3.21
N SER A 195 -5.52 0.42 -4.01
CA SER A 195 -4.42 1.39 -3.97
C SER A 195 -4.42 2.27 -2.71
N PHE A 196 -5.58 2.45 -2.08
CA PHE A 196 -5.69 3.21 -0.83
C PHE A 196 -5.78 2.34 0.43
N THR A 197 -5.83 1.01 0.27
CA THR A 197 -5.85 0.05 1.37
C THR A 197 -4.45 -0.07 1.95
N CYS A 198 -4.06 0.87 2.80
CA CYS A 198 -2.82 0.83 3.59
C CYS A 198 -2.93 1.58 4.93
N SER A 199 -4.10 2.14 5.24
CA SER A 199 -4.29 2.87 6.50
C SER A 199 -4.36 1.94 7.73
N GLU A 200 -4.57 0.65 7.50
CA GLU A 200 -4.60 -0.40 8.53
C GLU A 200 -3.29 -0.55 9.28
N ILE A 201 -2.15 -0.14 8.72
CA ILE A 201 -0.87 -0.23 9.45
C ILE A 201 -0.87 0.65 10.72
N MET A 202 -1.77 1.64 10.80
CA MET A 202 -1.98 2.45 11.99
C MET A 202 -2.53 1.67 13.19
N PHE A 203 -3.02 0.45 12.98
CA PHE A 203 -3.30 -0.49 14.07
C PHE A 203 -2.05 -0.89 14.85
N ILE A 204 -0.87 -0.74 14.24
CA ILE A 204 0.42 -1.08 14.81
C ILE A 204 1.22 0.19 15.11
N LEU A 205 1.38 1.09 14.13
CA LEU A 205 2.31 2.22 14.24
C LEU A 205 2.03 3.12 15.45
N VAL A 206 0.77 3.35 15.79
CA VAL A 206 0.38 4.26 16.90
C VAL A 206 1.01 3.84 18.23
N ALA A 207 1.17 2.54 18.48
CA ALA A 207 1.82 2.01 19.67
C ALA A 207 3.31 2.41 19.77
N PHE A 208 3.96 2.60 18.61
CA PHE A 208 5.38 2.92 18.48
C PHE A 208 5.64 4.41 18.22
N MET A 209 4.62 5.26 18.10
CA MET A 209 4.82 6.69 17.86
C MET A 209 5.31 7.43 19.11
N LYS A 210 6.28 8.34 18.96
CA LYS A 210 6.69 9.29 20.02
C LYS A 210 5.52 10.13 20.53
N LYS A 211 4.63 10.54 19.63
CA LYS A 211 3.45 11.36 19.91
C LYS A 211 2.20 10.70 19.30
N PRO A 212 1.57 9.72 19.99
CA PRO A 212 0.38 9.02 19.48
C PRO A 212 -0.78 9.96 19.12
N LYS A 213 -0.91 11.10 19.83
CA LYS A 213 -1.90 12.16 19.52
C LYS A 213 -1.80 12.70 18.08
N ASN A 214 -0.64 12.59 17.45
CA ASN A 214 -0.41 13.03 16.07
C ASN A 214 -0.70 11.94 15.02
N ALA A 215 -1.22 10.77 15.40
CA ALA A 215 -1.52 9.67 14.48
C ALA A 215 -2.46 10.11 13.33
N VAL A 216 -3.53 10.83 13.64
CA VAL A 216 -4.46 11.39 12.64
C VAL A 216 -3.73 12.31 11.66
N LYS A 217 -2.84 13.18 12.16
CA LYS A 217 -2.02 14.06 11.32
C LYS A 217 -1.14 13.24 10.38
N ALA A 218 -0.56 12.14 10.85
CA ALA A 218 0.27 11.29 10.03
C ALA A 218 -0.51 10.66 8.87
N VAL A 219 -1.73 10.16 9.14
CA VAL A 219 -2.66 9.62 8.14
C VAL A 219 -3.05 10.67 7.12
N VAL A 220 -3.57 11.82 7.56
CA VAL A 220 -4.06 12.86 6.65
C VAL A 220 -2.96 13.34 5.70
N ILE A 221 -1.76 13.59 6.23
CA ILE A 221 -0.63 14.02 5.38
C ILE A 221 -0.17 12.89 4.47
N GLY A 222 -0.01 11.67 4.99
CA GLY A 222 0.52 10.55 4.22
C GLY A 222 -0.40 10.17 3.06
N THR A 223 -1.68 9.95 3.35
CA THR A 223 -2.70 9.64 2.33
C THR A 223 -2.91 10.82 1.38
N GLY A 224 -2.85 12.07 1.87
CA GLY A 224 -2.93 13.25 1.01
C GLY A 224 -1.80 13.33 -0.02
N VAL A 225 -0.55 13.08 0.40
CA VAL A 225 0.60 13.01 -0.52
C VAL A 225 0.40 11.93 -1.57
N VAL A 226 -0.01 10.72 -1.16
CA VAL A 226 -0.25 9.60 -2.08
C VAL A 226 -1.38 9.91 -3.06
N THR A 227 -2.47 10.52 -2.58
CA THR A 227 -3.59 10.95 -3.43
C THR A 227 -3.11 11.94 -4.49
N SER A 228 -2.24 12.88 -4.12
CA SER A 228 -1.63 13.81 -5.09
C SER A 228 -0.78 13.08 -6.13
N PHE A 229 0.03 12.10 -5.73
CA PHE A 229 0.80 11.28 -6.67
C PHE A 229 -0.12 10.58 -7.67
N TYR A 230 -1.15 9.86 -7.19
CA TYR A 230 -2.08 9.15 -8.05
C TYR A 230 -2.90 10.07 -8.96
N MET A 231 -3.32 11.23 -8.46
CA MET A 231 -4.06 12.20 -9.27
C MET A 231 -3.18 12.78 -10.38
N ILE A 232 -1.93 13.14 -10.07
CA ILE A 232 -0.97 13.62 -11.07
C ILE A 232 -0.70 12.51 -12.10
N THR A 233 -0.47 11.27 -11.68
CA THR A 233 -0.31 10.12 -12.59
C THR A 233 -1.51 9.97 -13.52
N MET A 234 -2.74 9.97 -12.98
CA MET A 234 -3.96 9.87 -13.78
C MET A 234 -4.05 10.95 -14.85
N ILE A 235 -3.85 12.20 -14.45
CA ILE A 235 -3.92 13.35 -15.34
C ILE A 235 -2.89 13.21 -16.47
N MET A 236 -1.65 12.86 -16.15
CA MET A 236 -0.58 12.73 -17.14
C MET A 236 -0.80 11.57 -18.09
N VAL A 237 -1.20 10.41 -17.57
CA VAL A 237 -1.43 9.20 -18.36
C VAL A 237 -2.62 9.36 -19.31
N ILE A 238 -3.76 9.87 -18.83
CA ILE A 238 -4.91 10.14 -19.70
C ILE A 238 -4.62 11.29 -20.66
N GLY A 239 -3.96 12.35 -20.19
CA GLY A 239 -3.59 13.51 -21.00
C GLY A 239 -2.66 13.13 -22.16
N ALA A 240 -1.74 12.20 -21.95
CA ALA A 240 -0.81 11.74 -22.98
C ALA A 240 -1.37 10.62 -23.87
N LEU A 241 -2.10 9.65 -23.31
CA LEU A 241 -2.51 8.44 -24.03
C LEU A 241 -3.98 8.43 -24.48
N SER A 242 -4.81 9.36 -24.01
CA SER A 242 -6.29 9.34 -24.10
C SER A 242 -6.96 8.18 -23.36
N VAL A 243 -8.27 8.24 -23.15
CA VAL A 243 -9.05 7.17 -22.48
C VAL A 243 -8.89 5.82 -23.19
N GLU A 244 -9.03 5.79 -24.51
CA GLU A 244 -8.91 4.57 -25.32
C GLU A 244 -7.50 3.98 -25.26
N GLY A 245 -6.47 4.84 -25.31
CA GLY A 245 -5.09 4.40 -25.18
C GLY A 245 -4.74 3.89 -23.78
N VAL A 246 -5.40 4.36 -22.73
CA VAL A 246 -5.17 3.85 -21.36
C VAL A 246 -5.79 2.48 -21.15
N VAL A 247 -7.02 2.25 -21.60
CA VAL A 247 -7.74 0.99 -21.35
C VAL A 247 -7.11 -0.20 -22.09
N THR A 248 -6.44 0.06 -23.22
CA THR A 248 -5.80 -0.97 -24.05
C THR A 248 -4.41 -1.40 -23.55
N ARG A 249 -3.86 -0.75 -22.52
CA ARG A 249 -2.50 -1.01 -22.02
C ARG A 249 -2.53 -1.66 -20.65
N THR A 250 -1.71 -2.69 -20.46
CA THR A 250 -1.62 -3.38 -19.16
C THR A 250 -1.04 -2.49 -18.08
N TRP A 251 -0.01 -1.71 -18.42
CA TRP A 251 0.72 -0.83 -17.51
C TRP A 251 0.85 0.58 -18.11
N PRO A 252 -0.25 1.36 -18.19
CA PRO A 252 -0.27 2.63 -18.93
C PRO A 252 0.79 3.64 -18.45
N GLY A 253 1.08 3.66 -17.16
CA GLY A 253 2.12 4.54 -16.60
C GLY A 253 3.53 4.18 -17.08
N LEU A 254 3.81 2.89 -17.31
CA LEU A 254 5.10 2.44 -17.84
C LEU A 254 5.20 2.73 -19.35
N ASP A 255 4.12 2.45 -20.10
CA ASP A 255 4.07 2.72 -21.54
C ASP A 255 4.17 4.22 -21.86
N LEU A 256 3.62 5.07 -20.98
CA LEU A 256 3.84 6.51 -21.04
C LEU A 256 5.35 6.85 -21.01
N MET A 257 6.11 6.20 -20.14
CA MET A 257 7.55 6.45 -20.02
C MET A 257 8.36 5.99 -21.24
N ARG A 258 7.98 4.85 -21.82
CA ARG A 258 8.57 4.35 -23.07
C ARG A 258 8.42 5.34 -24.22
N SER A 259 7.39 6.17 -24.19
CA SER A 259 7.15 7.17 -25.22
C SER A 259 8.18 8.31 -25.24
N PHE A 260 9.03 8.44 -24.21
CA PHE A 260 10.11 9.44 -24.15
C PHE A 260 11.50 8.88 -24.48
N GLU A 261 11.61 7.61 -24.85
CA GLU A 261 12.91 7.01 -25.17
C GLU A 261 13.45 7.61 -26.49
N ILE A 262 14.55 8.36 -26.40
CA ILE A 262 15.27 8.92 -27.55
C ILE A 262 16.55 8.09 -27.74
N PRO A 263 16.68 7.32 -28.83
CA PRO A 263 17.89 6.55 -29.12
C PRO A 263 19.13 7.46 -29.22
N GLY A 264 20.23 7.09 -28.56
CA GLY A 264 21.52 7.81 -28.63
C GLY A 264 21.85 8.77 -27.48
N LEU A 265 21.02 8.87 -26.44
CA LEU A 265 21.34 9.57 -25.18
C LEU A 265 22.02 8.63 -24.17
N ILE A 266 22.76 9.15 -23.18
CA ILE A 266 23.37 8.33 -22.12
C ILE A 266 22.30 7.56 -21.29
N PHE A 267 21.07 8.09 -21.23
CA PHE A 267 19.92 7.47 -20.57
C PHE A 267 18.86 7.09 -21.61
N GLU A 268 19.04 5.97 -22.31
CA GLU A 268 18.12 5.55 -23.38
C GLU A 268 16.80 4.97 -22.86
N ARG A 269 16.80 4.37 -21.65
CA ARG A 269 15.65 3.65 -21.08
C ARG A 269 15.13 4.29 -19.80
N PHE A 270 14.41 5.41 -19.93
CA PHE A 270 13.82 6.12 -18.79
C PHE A 270 12.82 5.26 -18.00
N GLU A 271 12.20 4.25 -18.64
CA GLU A 271 11.34 3.25 -17.99
C GLU A 271 12.03 2.55 -16.82
N SER A 272 13.36 2.35 -16.91
CA SER A 272 14.14 1.62 -15.89
C SER A 272 14.14 2.34 -14.55
N PHE A 273 14.11 3.68 -14.56
CA PHE A 273 14.09 4.46 -13.32
C PHE A 273 12.77 4.29 -12.56
N LEU A 274 11.65 4.21 -13.27
CA LEU A 274 10.36 3.90 -12.64
C LEU A 274 10.34 2.49 -12.08
N LEU A 275 10.85 1.50 -12.84
CA LEU A 275 10.89 0.12 -12.38
C LEU A 275 11.69 -0.01 -11.07
N VAL A 276 12.81 0.71 -10.94
CA VAL A 276 13.61 0.74 -9.70
C VAL A 276 12.79 1.27 -8.53
N ILE A 277 12.11 2.42 -8.69
CA ILE A 277 11.23 2.96 -7.65
C ILE A 277 10.15 1.94 -7.30
N TRP A 278 9.52 1.38 -8.32
CA TRP A 278 8.37 0.54 -8.12
C TRP A 278 8.75 -0.73 -7.35
N ILE A 279 9.87 -1.38 -7.71
CA ILE A 279 10.45 -2.49 -6.94
C ILE A 279 10.73 -2.06 -5.50
N MET A 280 11.26 -0.86 -5.26
CA MET A 280 11.45 -0.34 -3.89
C MET A 280 10.12 -0.17 -3.14
N GLN A 281 9.04 0.26 -3.81
CA GLN A 281 7.71 0.44 -3.20
C GLN A 281 7.01 -0.90 -2.91
N LEU A 282 7.12 -1.89 -3.81
CA LEU A 282 6.63 -3.26 -3.57
C LEU A 282 7.40 -3.89 -2.40
N PHE A 283 8.73 -3.72 -2.38
CA PHE A 283 9.57 -4.18 -1.27
C PHE A 283 9.21 -3.48 0.05
N ALA A 284 8.95 -2.17 0.04
CA ALA A 284 8.50 -1.43 1.21
C ALA A 284 7.20 -2.01 1.79
N THR A 285 6.23 -2.30 0.93
CA THR A 285 4.95 -2.90 1.29
C THR A 285 5.11 -4.30 1.86
N PHE A 286 5.97 -5.11 1.24
CA PHE A 286 6.33 -6.43 1.75
C PHE A 286 6.96 -6.37 3.14
N ILE A 287 7.98 -5.53 3.38
CA ILE A 287 8.66 -5.55 4.69
C ILE A 287 7.76 -5.07 5.83
N ILE A 288 6.89 -4.09 5.59
CA ILE A 288 6.02 -3.57 6.66
C ILE A 288 4.88 -4.55 6.99
N THR A 289 4.34 -5.25 5.98
CA THR A 289 3.33 -6.30 6.18
C THR A 289 3.94 -7.55 6.80
N PHE A 290 5.16 -7.94 6.40
CA PHE A 290 5.90 -9.03 7.03
C PHE A 290 6.22 -8.73 8.51
N TYR A 291 6.64 -7.49 8.81
CA TYR A 291 6.80 -7.02 10.18
C TYR A 291 5.49 -7.10 10.97
N ALA A 292 4.38 -6.61 10.39
CA ALA A 292 3.06 -6.59 11.01
C ALA A 292 2.55 -8.00 11.35
N ALA A 293 2.71 -8.96 10.44
CA ALA A 293 2.35 -10.36 10.64
C ALA A 293 3.23 -11.02 11.73
N SER A 294 4.55 -10.82 11.65
CA SER A 294 5.51 -11.39 12.61
C SER A 294 5.28 -10.88 14.03
N LEU A 295 5.01 -9.59 14.17
CA LEU A 295 4.66 -8.97 15.45
C LEU A 295 3.35 -9.55 15.99
N GLY A 296 2.34 -9.70 15.13
CA GLY A 296 1.07 -10.31 15.49
C GLY A 296 1.22 -11.73 16.04
N VAL A 297 1.93 -12.61 15.32
CA VAL A 297 2.18 -13.98 15.80
C VAL A 297 2.93 -13.95 17.14
N SER A 298 3.91 -13.07 17.29
CA SER A 298 4.68 -12.95 18.53
C SER A 298 3.79 -12.55 19.72
N GLN A 299 2.91 -11.56 19.56
CA GLN A 299 2.02 -11.06 20.64
C GLN A 299 0.80 -11.97 20.90
N VAL A 300 0.29 -12.65 19.86
CA VAL A 300 -0.83 -13.58 19.95
C VAL A 300 -0.44 -14.87 20.64
N PHE A 301 0.69 -15.46 20.24
CA PHE A 301 1.16 -16.75 20.76
C PHE A 301 2.26 -16.62 21.82
N LYS A 302 2.63 -15.40 22.21
CA LYS A 302 3.70 -15.10 23.17
C LYS A 302 5.03 -15.77 22.81
N LYS A 303 5.36 -15.80 21.52
CA LYS A 303 6.60 -16.40 20.98
C LYS A 303 7.66 -15.33 20.74
N LYS A 304 8.92 -15.75 20.70
CA LYS A 304 10.05 -14.84 20.44
C LYS A 304 9.89 -14.23 19.04
N PRO A 305 10.05 -12.90 18.89
CA PRO A 305 9.94 -12.19 17.61
C PRO A 305 10.68 -12.85 16.46
N LEU A 306 11.96 -13.16 16.69
CA LEU A 306 12.84 -13.75 15.69
C LEU A 306 12.32 -15.11 15.22
N SER A 307 11.86 -15.97 16.14
CA SER A 307 11.28 -17.26 15.80
C SER A 307 10.02 -17.13 14.94
N CYS A 308 9.20 -16.09 15.18
CA CYS A 308 8.02 -15.81 14.36
C CYS A 308 8.42 -15.35 12.95
N MET A 309 9.42 -14.47 12.82
CA MET A 309 9.93 -14.01 11.53
C MET A 309 10.42 -15.19 10.67
N PHE A 310 11.27 -16.06 11.24
CA PHE A 310 11.74 -17.26 10.54
C PHE A 310 10.62 -18.26 10.25
N GLY A 311 9.66 -18.43 11.16
CA GLY A 311 8.54 -19.37 10.97
C GLY A 311 7.56 -18.94 9.88
N LEU A 312 7.45 -17.64 9.60
CA LEU A 312 6.56 -17.09 8.59
C LEU A 312 7.17 -17.05 7.18
N LEU A 313 8.50 -17.08 7.04
CA LEU A 313 9.17 -17.16 5.73
C LEU A 313 8.61 -18.25 4.79
N PRO A 314 8.54 -19.54 5.20
CA PRO A 314 8.01 -20.58 4.32
C PRO A 314 6.52 -20.37 4.02
N VAL A 315 5.77 -19.75 4.93
CA VAL A 315 4.34 -19.45 4.71
C VAL A 315 4.19 -18.41 3.60
N ILE A 316 4.94 -17.31 3.66
CA ILE A 316 4.91 -16.27 2.63
C ILE A 316 5.35 -16.84 1.28
N TYR A 317 6.41 -17.67 1.27
CA TYR A 317 6.85 -18.35 0.05
C TYR A 317 5.74 -19.18 -0.58
N ILE A 318 5.12 -20.07 0.19
CA ILE A 318 4.05 -20.95 -0.31
C ILE A 318 2.89 -20.11 -0.86
N LEU A 319 2.45 -19.09 -0.11
CA LEU A 319 1.37 -18.20 -0.56
C LEU A 319 1.73 -17.45 -1.84
N SER A 320 2.97 -16.98 -1.99
CA SER A 320 3.44 -16.27 -3.19
C SER A 320 3.53 -17.17 -4.42
N CYS A 321 3.69 -18.49 -4.22
CA CYS A 321 3.72 -19.49 -5.28
C CYS A 321 2.34 -20.07 -5.65
N MET A 322 1.27 -19.70 -4.92
CA MET A 322 -0.09 -20.19 -5.22
C MET A 322 -0.63 -19.68 -6.57
N PRO A 323 -0.48 -18.40 -6.94
CA PRO A 323 -0.88 -17.91 -8.26
C PRO A 323 -0.02 -18.55 -9.36
N LYS A 324 -0.65 -19.18 -10.37
CA LYS A 324 0.08 -19.88 -11.44
C LYS A 324 0.29 -19.02 -12.67
N ASN A 325 -0.53 -17.99 -12.85
CA ASN A 325 -0.49 -17.06 -13.97
C ASN A 325 -0.85 -15.64 -13.50
N GLU A 326 -0.67 -14.66 -14.38
CA GLU A 326 -0.95 -13.24 -14.08
C GLU A 326 -2.41 -13.00 -13.65
N ASN A 327 -3.37 -13.71 -14.26
CA ASN A 327 -4.79 -13.56 -13.92
C ASN A 327 -5.08 -14.02 -12.49
N ASP A 328 -4.45 -15.11 -12.03
CA ASP A 328 -4.54 -15.55 -10.64
C ASP A 328 -3.96 -14.51 -9.67
N VAL A 329 -2.94 -13.76 -10.08
CA VAL A 329 -2.36 -12.67 -9.27
C VAL A 329 -3.35 -11.51 -9.15
N PHE A 330 -4.00 -11.11 -10.24
CA PHE A 330 -5.06 -10.09 -10.19
C PHE A 330 -6.23 -10.52 -9.29
N ILE A 331 -6.69 -11.77 -9.39
CA ILE A 331 -7.74 -12.33 -8.53
C ILE A 331 -7.33 -12.30 -7.05
N LEU A 332 -6.07 -12.65 -6.75
CA LEU A 332 -5.54 -12.57 -5.39
C LEU A 332 -5.54 -11.12 -4.88
N GLY A 333 -5.07 -10.17 -5.69
CA GLY A 333 -5.08 -8.74 -5.38
C GLY A 333 -6.49 -8.21 -5.09
N ASP A 334 -7.46 -8.54 -5.93
CA ASP A 334 -8.86 -8.19 -5.72
C ASP A 334 -9.41 -8.80 -4.45
N THR A 335 -9.11 -10.08 -4.19
CA THR A 335 -9.57 -10.77 -2.98
C THR A 335 -9.01 -10.10 -1.72
N VAL A 336 -7.72 -9.79 -1.70
CA VAL A 336 -7.06 -9.07 -0.60
C VAL A 336 -7.70 -7.69 -0.41
N SER A 337 -7.95 -6.95 -1.49
CA SER A 337 -8.61 -5.63 -1.46
C SER A 337 -10.01 -5.68 -0.83
N HIS A 338 -10.86 -6.62 -1.27
CA HIS A 338 -12.23 -6.74 -0.78
C HIS A 338 -12.24 -7.14 0.70
N ILE A 339 -11.40 -8.11 1.08
CA ILE A 339 -11.24 -8.51 2.48
C ILE A 339 -10.82 -7.31 3.33
N ALA A 340 -9.88 -6.51 2.84
CA ALA A 340 -9.42 -5.32 3.55
C ALA A 340 -10.51 -4.27 3.74
N LEU A 341 -11.37 -4.05 2.73
CA LEU A 341 -12.49 -3.12 2.84
C LEU A 341 -13.46 -3.53 3.98
N TYR A 342 -13.81 -4.80 4.06
CA TYR A 342 -14.71 -5.28 5.11
C TYR A 342 -14.05 -5.24 6.48
N ILE A 343 -12.80 -5.72 6.57
CA ILE A 343 -12.07 -5.78 7.84
C ILE A 343 -11.75 -4.37 8.32
N PHE A 344 -11.09 -3.54 7.52
CA PHE A 344 -10.58 -2.24 7.97
C PHE A 344 -11.55 -1.08 7.72
N GLY A 345 -12.64 -1.29 6.98
CA GLY A 345 -13.75 -0.33 6.91
C GLY A 345 -14.77 -0.52 8.03
N ALA A 346 -15.27 -1.74 8.26
CA ALA A 346 -16.37 -1.98 9.19
C ALA A 346 -15.90 -2.27 10.62
N LEU A 347 -14.86 -3.10 10.80
CA LEU A 347 -14.42 -3.53 12.14
C LEU A 347 -13.96 -2.37 13.05
N PRO A 348 -13.19 -1.36 12.59
CA PRO A 348 -12.74 -0.30 13.49
C PRO A 348 -13.92 0.52 14.03
N ILE A 349 -14.97 0.69 13.22
CA ILE A 349 -16.20 1.37 13.63
C ILE A 349 -16.89 0.56 14.73
N LEU A 350 -17.06 -0.74 14.53
CA LEU A 350 -17.65 -1.64 15.53
C LEU A 350 -16.85 -1.62 16.85
N LEU A 351 -15.53 -1.75 16.76
CA LEU A 351 -14.65 -1.74 17.94
C LEU A 351 -14.65 -0.39 18.66
N LEU A 352 -14.74 0.72 17.94
CA LEU A 352 -14.89 2.06 18.53
C LEU A 352 -16.20 2.21 19.31
N VAL A 353 -17.31 1.69 18.78
CA VAL A 353 -18.62 1.72 19.45
C VAL A 353 -18.56 0.88 20.73
N ILE A 354 -18.07 -0.36 20.65
CA ILE A 354 -17.93 -1.26 21.81
C ILE A 354 -17.02 -0.65 22.88
N SER A 355 -15.88 -0.08 22.48
CA SER A 355 -14.94 0.57 23.39
C SER A 355 -15.59 1.76 24.14
N LYS A 356 -16.37 2.59 23.44
CA LYS A 356 -17.10 3.71 24.06
C LYS A 356 -18.19 3.24 25.02
N TRP A 357 -18.89 2.15 24.71
CA TRP A 357 -19.94 1.60 25.56
C TRP A 357 -19.37 1.05 26.87
N ARG A 358 -18.25 0.30 26.79
CA ARG A 358 -17.60 -0.26 27.98
C ARG A 358 -17.08 0.82 28.93
N LYS A 359 -16.44 1.87 28.39
CA LYS A 359 -15.96 3.02 29.18
C LYS A 359 -17.07 3.84 29.87
N ARG A 360 -18.32 3.70 29.45
CA ARG A 360 -19.49 4.33 30.10
C ARG A 360 -20.05 3.50 31.25
N GLY A 361 -19.83 2.18 31.27
CA GLY A 361 -20.25 1.31 32.37
C GLY A 361 -19.24 1.20 33.51
N GLU A 362 -18.01 1.69 33.32
CA GLU A 362 -16.95 1.77 34.33
C GLU A 362 -16.91 3.14 35.05
N LYS A 363 -17.76 4.09 34.64
CA LYS A 363 -18.01 5.36 35.34
C LYS A 363 -19.36 5.28 36.02
#